data_AF-Q6UED1-F1
#
_entry.id   AF-Q6UED1-F1
#
_cell.length_a   1.000
_cell.length_b   1.000
_cell.length_c   1.000
_cell.angle_alpha   90.00
_cell.angle_beta   90.00
_cell.angle_gamma   90.00
#
_symmetry.space_group_name_H-M   'P 1'
#
loop_
_entity.id
_entity.type
_entity.pdbx_description
1 polymer ?
#
loop_
_entity_poly.entity_id
_entity_poly.type
_entity_poly.pdbx_seq_one_letter_code
_entity_poly.pdbx_strand_id
1 'polypeptide(L)'
;SLGGGTGAGMGTLLISKIREEFPDRMMATFSVLPSPKVSDTVVEPYNATLSVHQLVENSDETFCIDNEALYEICFKTLKLSKPNYGDLNHLVSLVMSGVTTCLRFPGQLNSDLRKLAVNMVPFPRLH
;
A
#
# COMPACT_ATOMS: atom_id res chain seq x y z
N SER A 1 1.79 -0.16 -7.57
CA SER A 1 3.21 -0.45 -7.29
C SER A 1 3.99 0.84 -7.47
N LEU A 2 4.91 1.12 -6.55
CA LEU A 2 5.75 2.32 -6.59
C LEU A 2 7.00 2.15 -7.45
N GLY A 3 7.39 0.90 -7.74
CA GLY A 3 8.58 0.61 -8.55
C GLY A 3 8.37 0.81 -10.06
N GLY A 4 7.17 0.57 -10.57
CA GLY A 4 6.86 0.68 -12.00
C GLY A 4 6.47 2.08 -12.44
N GLY A 5 6.75 2.46 -13.70
CA GLY A 5 6.52 3.82 -14.20
C GLY A 5 5.04 4.26 -14.22
N THR A 6 4.12 3.39 -14.66
CA THR A 6 2.69 3.74 -14.72
C THR A 6 2.07 3.79 -13.32
N GLY A 7 2.35 2.80 -12.48
CA GLY A 7 1.81 2.73 -11.11
C GLY A 7 2.31 3.86 -10.22
N ALA A 8 3.58 4.25 -10.39
CA ALA A 8 4.19 5.43 -9.79
C ALA A 8 3.54 6.71 -10.35
N GLY A 9 3.88 7.09 -11.58
CA GLY A 9 3.58 8.42 -12.12
C GLY A 9 2.09 8.68 -12.35
N MET A 10 1.40 7.77 -13.04
CA MET A 10 -0.04 7.94 -13.30
C MET A 10 -0.85 7.77 -12.00
N GLY A 11 -0.45 6.83 -11.14
CA GLY A 11 -1.11 6.63 -9.85
C GLY A 11 -1.06 7.88 -8.98
N THR A 12 0.11 8.49 -8.84
CA THR A 12 0.24 9.73 -8.04
C THR A 12 -0.49 10.92 -8.66
N LEU A 13 -0.52 11.01 -9.99
CA LEU A 13 -1.28 12.07 -10.68
C LEU A 13 -2.78 11.93 -10.43
N LEU A 14 -3.32 10.70 -10.49
CA LEU A 14 -4.72 10.43 -10.18
C LEU A 14 -5.06 10.79 -8.74
N ILE A 15 -4.22 10.42 -7.79
CA ILE A 15 -4.40 10.74 -6.36
C ILE A 15 -4.45 12.26 -6.17
N SER A 16 -3.53 13.01 -6.79
CA SER A 16 -3.53 14.47 -6.73
C SER A 16 -4.82 15.08 -7.30
N LYS A 17 -5.28 14.60 -8.46
CA LYS A 17 -6.53 15.09 -9.07
C LYS A 17 -7.78 14.74 -8.27
N ILE A 18 -7.84 13.55 -7.69
CA ILE A 18 -8.94 13.16 -6.80
C ILE A 18 -8.95 14.02 -5.54
N ARG A 19 -7.77 14.36 -4.99
CA ARG A 19 -7.68 15.27 -3.83
C ARG A 19 -8.16 16.68 -4.15
N GLU A 20 -7.87 17.18 -5.35
CA GLU A 20 -8.38 18.46 -5.83
C GLU A 20 -9.92 18.48 -5.93
N GLU A 21 -10.53 17.42 -6.48
CA GLU A 21 -11.99 17.35 -6.65
C GLU A 21 -12.75 16.98 -5.36
N PHE A 22 -12.17 16.14 -4.52
CA PHE A 22 -12.80 15.56 -3.33
C PHE A 22 -11.93 15.74 -2.07
N PRO A 23 -11.71 16.97 -1.59
CA PRO A 23 -10.79 17.24 -0.48
C PRO A 23 -11.23 16.61 0.85
N ASP A 24 -12.54 16.50 1.09
CA ASP A 24 -13.08 16.00 2.37
C ASP A 24 -13.12 14.47 2.50
N ARG A 25 -12.75 13.75 1.44
CA ARG A 25 -12.77 12.28 1.40
C ARG A 25 -11.45 11.70 1.89
N MET A 26 -11.56 10.64 2.70
CA MET A 26 -10.40 9.86 3.13
C MET A 26 -9.81 9.12 1.94
N MET A 27 -8.49 9.21 1.77
CA MET A 27 -7.75 8.54 0.71
C MET A 27 -6.72 7.57 1.29
N ALA A 28 -7.03 6.29 1.19
CA ALA A 28 -6.14 5.20 1.58
C ALA A 28 -5.52 4.54 0.35
N THR A 29 -4.23 4.24 0.40
CA THR A 29 -3.51 3.59 -0.70
C THR A 29 -2.85 2.29 -0.23
N PHE A 30 -2.87 1.27 -1.09
CA PHE A 30 -2.11 0.03 -0.89
C PHE A 30 -0.92 0.04 -1.83
N SER A 31 0.25 0.41 -1.29
CA SER A 31 1.43 0.73 -2.06
C SER A 31 2.47 -0.37 -1.93
N VAL A 32 2.70 -1.09 -3.03
CA VAL A 32 3.76 -2.10 -3.12
C VAL A 32 5.12 -1.41 -3.25
N LEU A 33 5.99 -1.64 -2.27
CA LEU A 33 7.35 -1.13 -2.22
C LEU A 33 8.28 -2.02 -3.07
N PRO A 34 9.26 -1.41 -3.76
CA PRO A 34 10.26 -2.18 -4.49
C PRO A 34 11.20 -2.91 -3.52
N SER A 35 11.71 -4.06 -3.95
CA SER A 35 12.72 -4.83 -3.20
C SER A 35 13.86 -5.24 -4.13
N PRO A 36 15.13 -5.12 -3.71
CA PRO A 36 16.28 -5.54 -4.51
C PRO A 36 16.28 -7.03 -4.87
N LYS A 37 15.61 -7.89 -4.07
CA LYS A 37 15.54 -9.34 -4.32
C LYS A 37 14.50 -9.73 -5.38
N VAL A 38 13.48 -8.89 -5.57
CA VAL A 38 12.32 -9.14 -6.46
C VAL A 38 12.21 -8.03 -7.52
N SER A 39 13.23 -7.20 -7.67
CA SER A 39 13.24 -6.04 -8.56
C SER A 39 13.35 -6.48 -10.01
N ASP A 40 12.43 -6.00 -10.86
CA ASP A 40 12.46 -6.25 -12.30
C ASP A 40 13.24 -5.13 -13.03
N THR A 41 13.44 -3.95 -12.40
CA THR A 41 14.13 -2.82 -13.04
C THR A 41 15.02 -2.01 -12.09
N VAL A 42 16.20 -1.61 -12.56
CA VAL A 42 17.17 -0.80 -11.79
C VAL A 42 16.69 0.62 -11.47
N VAL A 43 15.60 1.07 -12.08
CA VAL A 43 15.04 2.43 -11.91
C VAL A 43 13.94 2.50 -10.85
N GLU A 44 13.60 1.38 -10.21
CA GLU A 44 12.60 1.34 -9.14
C GLU A 44 12.86 2.31 -7.98
N PRO A 45 14.11 2.51 -7.51
CA PRO A 45 14.38 3.48 -6.44
C PRO A 45 14.04 4.91 -6.85
N TYR A 46 14.26 5.29 -8.12
CA TYR A 46 13.89 6.62 -8.61
C TYR A 46 12.38 6.80 -8.62
N ASN A 47 11.66 5.83 -9.17
CA ASN A 47 10.19 5.87 -9.25
C ASN A 47 9.57 5.91 -7.85
N ALA A 48 10.07 5.09 -6.92
CA ALA A 48 9.57 5.06 -5.55
C ALA A 48 9.83 6.38 -4.83
N THR A 49 11.03 6.96 -4.95
CA THR A 49 11.36 8.23 -4.29
C THR A 49 10.46 9.37 -4.78
N LEU A 50 10.25 9.48 -6.10
CA LEU A 50 9.36 10.50 -6.68
C LEU A 50 7.89 10.28 -6.27
N SER A 51 7.45 9.01 -6.21
CA SER A 51 6.07 8.69 -5.86
C SER A 51 5.76 8.93 -4.40
N VAL A 52 6.70 8.58 -3.50
CA VAL A 52 6.55 8.79 -2.06
C VAL A 52 6.37 10.26 -1.74
N HIS A 53 7.09 11.16 -2.43
CA HIS A 53 6.90 12.60 -2.25
C HIS A 53 5.44 13.03 -2.50
N GLN A 54 4.81 12.52 -3.57
CA GLN A 54 3.42 12.81 -3.89
C GLN A 54 2.44 12.14 -2.92
N LEU A 55 2.73 10.93 -2.44
CA LEU A 55 1.90 10.25 -1.45
C LEU A 55 1.89 10.96 -0.10
N VAL A 56 3.05 11.45 0.35
CA VAL A 56 3.18 12.17 1.62
C VAL A 56 2.29 13.43 1.68
N GLU A 57 2.03 14.06 0.54
CA GLU A 57 1.20 15.26 0.50
C GLU A 57 -0.27 14.95 0.23
N ASN A 58 -0.56 13.89 -0.54
CA ASN A 58 -1.90 13.66 -1.05
C ASN A 58 -2.65 12.50 -0.41
N SER A 59 -2.02 11.48 0.20
CA SER A 59 -2.75 10.38 0.87
C SER A 59 -3.00 10.66 2.35
N ASP A 60 -4.06 10.06 2.91
CA ASP A 60 -4.34 10.11 4.36
C ASP A 60 -3.81 8.86 5.09
N GLU A 61 -3.73 7.73 4.38
CA GLU A 61 -3.19 6.47 4.90
C GLU A 61 -2.45 5.72 3.77
N THR A 62 -1.27 5.19 4.06
CA THR A 62 -0.49 4.42 3.08
C THR A 62 -0.08 3.07 3.65
N PHE A 63 -0.76 2.01 3.19
CA PHE A 63 -0.39 0.64 3.52
C PHE A 63 0.79 0.20 2.67
N CYS A 64 1.98 0.20 3.28
CA CYS A 64 3.22 -0.25 2.67
C CYS A 64 3.28 -1.78 2.61
N ILE A 65 3.25 -2.33 1.39
CA ILE A 65 3.35 -3.75 1.13
C ILE A 65 4.75 -4.02 0.58
N ASP A 66 5.61 -4.64 1.38
CA ASP A 66 6.97 -4.97 0.96
C ASP A 66 7.03 -6.36 0.31
N ASN A 67 7.41 -6.40 -0.96
CA ASN A 67 7.61 -7.65 -1.69
C ASN A 67 8.71 -8.51 -1.09
N GLU A 68 9.73 -7.92 -0.46
CA GLU A 68 10.79 -8.68 0.21
C GLU A 68 10.24 -9.44 1.40
N ALA A 69 9.51 -8.74 2.27
CA ALA A 69 8.90 -9.33 3.44
C ALA A 69 7.89 -10.44 3.05
N LEU A 70 7.07 -10.21 2.02
CA LEU A 70 6.15 -11.22 1.50
C LEU A 70 6.89 -12.45 0.97
N TYR A 71 7.97 -12.24 0.20
CA TYR A 71 8.79 -13.34 -0.31
C TYR A 71 9.41 -14.15 0.84
N GLU A 72 9.94 -13.48 1.87
CA GLU A 72 10.50 -14.14 3.04
C GLU A 72 9.44 -14.92 3.83
N ILE A 73 8.23 -14.42 3.96
CA ILE A 73 7.12 -15.15 4.60
C ILE A 73 6.78 -16.42 3.81
N CYS A 74 6.64 -16.32 2.49
CA CYS A 74 6.37 -17.47 1.62
C CYS A 74 7.48 -18.52 1.69
N PHE A 75 8.74 -18.08 1.68
CA PHE A 75 9.89 -18.98 1.67
C PHE A 75 10.15 -19.61 3.05
N LYS A 76 10.22 -18.81 4.12
CA LYS A 76 10.58 -19.28 5.47
C LYS A 76 9.41 -19.92 6.20
N THR A 77 8.21 -19.33 6.12
CA THR A 77 7.05 -19.75 6.92
C THR A 77 6.20 -20.77 6.19
N LEU A 78 5.83 -20.48 4.94
CA LEU A 78 5.01 -21.39 4.11
C LEU A 78 5.83 -22.50 3.44
N LYS A 79 7.18 -22.45 3.57
CA LYS A 79 8.12 -23.45 3.02
C LYS A 79 7.97 -23.67 1.52
N LEU A 80 7.57 -22.62 0.80
CA LEU A 80 7.50 -22.65 -0.67
C LEU A 80 8.91 -22.48 -1.24
N SER A 81 9.37 -23.48 -1.99
CA SER A 81 10.74 -23.50 -2.53
C SER A 81 10.98 -22.42 -3.59
N LYS A 82 9.96 -22.05 -4.37
CA LYS A 82 9.97 -20.95 -5.33
C LYS A 82 8.62 -20.21 -5.28
N PRO A 83 8.49 -19.20 -4.40
CA PRO A 83 7.29 -18.36 -4.35
C PRO A 83 7.07 -17.68 -5.71
N ASN A 84 5.83 -17.71 -6.20
CA ASN A 84 5.42 -17.01 -7.41
C ASN A 84 4.58 -15.76 -7.06
N TYR A 85 4.37 -14.86 -8.02
CA TYR A 85 3.55 -13.65 -7.80
C TYR A 85 2.10 -13.96 -7.38
N GLY A 86 1.55 -15.11 -7.77
CA GLY A 86 0.24 -15.57 -7.29
C GLY A 86 0.22 -15.82 -5.79
N ASP A 87 1.27 -16.44 -5.24
CA ASP A 87 1.42 -16.70 -3.80
C ASP A 87 1.53 -15.39 -3.02
N LEU A 88 2.34 -14.45 -3.53
CA LEU A 88 2.48 -13.11 -2.93
C LEU A 88 1.15 -12.35 -2.98
N ASN A 89 0.47 -12.35 -4.12
CA ASN A 89 -0.82 -11.69 -4.29
C ASN A 89 -1.91 -12.31 -3.41
N HIS A 90 -1.85 -13.62 -3.14
CA HIS A 90 -2.76 -14.27 -2.22
C HIS A 90 -2.58 -13.71 -0.79
N LEU A 91 -1.35 -13.56 -0.31
CA LEU A 91 -1.08 -12.92 0.99
C LEU A 91 -1.55 -11.46 1.01
N VAL A 92 -1.26 -10.69 -0.03
CA VAL A 92 -1.72 -9.30 -0.15
C VAL A 92 -3.25 -9.22 -0.08
N SER A 93 -3.95 -10.10 -0.79
CA SER A 93 -5.42 -10.13 -0.79
C SER A 93 -5.99 -10.41 0.61
N LEU A 94 -5.33 -11.28 1.40
CA LEU A 94 -5.71 -11.56 2.78
C LEU A 94 -5.51 -10.35 3.68
N VAL A 95 -4.39 -9.64 3.53
CA VAL A 95 -4.12 -8.41 4.30
C VAL A 95 -5.14 -7.32 3.96
N MET A 96 -5.39 -7.08 2.67
CA MET A 96 -6.37 -6.09 2.22
C MET A 96 -7.79 -6.45 2.68
N SER A 97 -8.15 -7.73 2.63
CA SER A 97 -9.40 -8.23 3.18
C SER A 97 -9.48 -7.96 4.69
N GLY A 98 -8.42 -8.28 5.44
CA GLY A 98 -8.30 -8.03 6.87
C GLY A 98 -8.53 -6.56 7.23
N VAL A 99 -7.77 -5.64 6.62
CA VAL A 99 -7.87 -4.18 6.84
C VAL A 99 -9.29 -3.67 6.57
N THR A 100 -9.93 -4.15 5.51
CA THR A 100 -11.28 -3.71 5.13
C THR A 100 -12.40 -4.47 5.82
N THR A 101 -12.11 -5.42 6.72
CA THR A 101 -13.15 -6.24 7.39
C THR A 101 -14.11 -5.38 8.20
N CYS A 102 -13.60 -4.37 8.92
CA CYS A 102 -14.39 -3.45 9.73
C CYS A 102 -15.38 -2.59 8.91
N LEU A 103 -15.15 -2.45 7.60
CA LEU A 103 -16.03 -1.72 6.69
C LEU A 103 -17.10 -2.62 6.06
N ARG A 104 -16.79 -3.93 5.92
CA ARG A 104 -17.63 -4.90 5.20
C ARG A 104 -18.60 -5.63 6.11
N PHE A 105 -18.20 -5.92 7.35
CA PHE A 105 -19.01 -6.69 8.28
C PHE A 105 -19.25 -5.89 9.56
N PRO A 106 -20.51 -5.74 10.00
CA PRO A 106 -20.81 -5.07 11.25
C PRO A 106 -20.32 -5.91 12.43
N GLY A 107 -19.41 -5.35 13.21
CA GLY A 107 -18.93 -5.89 14.48
C GLY A 107 -19.20 -4.93 15.65
N GLN A 108 -18.96 -5.40 16.87
CA GLN A 108 -19.09 -4.53 18.06
C GLN A 108 -18.02 -3.43 18.10
N LEU A 109 -16.89 -3.66 17.43
CA LEU A 109 -15.74 -2.75 17.37
C LEU A 109 -15.57 -2.19 15.96
N ASN A 110 -16.61 -1.55 15.42
CA ASN A 110 -16.55 -0.94 14.09
C ASN A 110 -15.63 0.28 14.10
N SER A 111 -14.68 0.25 13.16
CA SER A 111 -13.75 1.33 12.89
C SER A 111 -13.84 1.68 11.41
N ASP A 112 -14.46 2.82 11.11
CA ASP A 112 -14.40 3.41 9.77
C ASP A 112 -12.95 3.79 9.44
N LEU A 113 -12.62 3.93 8.15
CA LEU A 113 -11.29 4.38 7.71
C LEU A 113 -10.87 5.68 8.41
N ARG A 114 -11.80 6.63 8.57
CA ARG A 114 -11.53 7.87 9.30
C ARG A 114 -11.13 7.64 10.75
N LYS A 115 -11.75 6.65 11.42
CA LYS A 115 -11.46 6.31 12.82
C LYS A 115 -10.12 5.57 12.93
N LEU A 116 -9.77 4.76 11.93
CA LEU A 116 -8.46 4.13 11.84
C LEU A 116 -7.37 5.20 11.69
N ALA A 117 -7.54 6.14 10.77
CA ALA A 117 -6.60 7.24 10.53
C ALA A 117 -6.37 8.06 11.80
N VAL A 118 -7.46 8.51 12.45
CA VAL A 118 -7.37 9.34 13.65
C VAL A 118 -6.63 8.64 14.81
N ASN A 119 -6.74 7.32 14.92
CA ASN A 119 -6.11 6.56 16.00
C ASN A 119 -4.67 6.13 15.68
N MET A 120 -4.36 5.91 14.40
CA MET A 120 -3.07 5.35 13.96
C MET A 120 -2.08 6.40 13.46
N VAL A 121 -2.57 7.56 13.00
CA VAL A 121 -1.77 8.64 12.40
C VAL A 121 -1.69 9.84 13.36
N PRO A 122 -0.68 9.90 14.24
CA PRO A 122 -0.51 11.03 15.17
C PRO A 122 0.02 12.28 14.48
N PHE A 123 0.72 12.14 13.34
CA PHE A 123 1.29 13.24 12.58
C PHE A 123 0.91 13.12 11.09
N PRO A 124 0.44 14.19 10.43
CA PRO A 124 -0.08 14.13 9.06
C PRO A 124 0.90 13.66 7.96
N ARG A 125 2.20 13.57 8.26
CA ARG A 125 3.23 13.09 7.31
C ARG A 125 3.74 11.69 7.64
N LEU A 126 3.25 11.09 8.74
CA LEU A 126 3.63 9.77 9.23
C LEU A 126 2.40 8.86 9.22
N HIS A 127 1.96 8.50 8.00
CA HIS A 127 0.67 7.88 7.70
C HIS A 127 0.75 6.73 6.68
#